data_AF-A0A9Q0J4V4-F1
#
_entry.id   AF-A0A9Q0J4V4-F1
#
_cell.length_a   1.000
_cell.length_b   1.000
_cell.length_c   1.000
_cell.angle_alpha   90.00
_cell.angle_beta   90.00
_cell.angle_gamma   90.00
#
_symmetry.space_group_name_H-M   'P 1'
#
loop_
_entity.id
_entity.type
_entity.pdbx_description
1 polymer ?
#
loop_
_entity_poly.entity_id
_entity_poly.type
_entity_poly.pdbx_seq_one_letter_code
_entity_poly.pdbx_strand_id
1 'polypeptide(L)'
;MLRNISRAALRTHKTHRPPWNHHHHQKEAVPISPPISQSSSLNHLAFFSAKSKSKQKTAGNNKKGNNQNDNNKKGNDQKPKEKPPKPASSSDDPSSSPAAVVFDERASRARLLATDEKNPSLDLGPKGRALFTSATTLSQLSRKDAGTYFNFSVEGLKAALPEGLPAGMEKEFDESMRNALLVRQSFLDLRDNFRRVVDPTLQSSSDKGVSAKKQIVLDGLVSCGKSIVLAMLVQWAREEGWLVFYVPRGREWTHGGFFYKNPDTGLYDTPLQAENALRDFVKYNESYLKQLPCQIFDPVPLGESAGLGKKKGDQLVPVPEGSSLYDLVQMGINDTHAAVGAIVRLRKELSLVKDVPVLFAIDQYNNWFTFSEYEEPITMRASRPIHARELAMVNAFRSMMHDNMMIGAFSHSTAVGKLRQFLPDVPADARVNLPRYTLDEAATVSHYYVRQRLINREAFSEESWKKIYYISNGNGAEMRGLAPLIQ
;
A
#
# COMPACT_ATOMS: atom_id res chain seq x y z
N MET A 1 45.66 25.47 40.73
CA MET A 1 45.86 25.96 42.12
C MET A 1 44.60 25.68 42.93
N LEU A 2 44.70 25.56 44.27
CA LEU A 2 43.65 25.68 45.31
C LEU A 2 42.23 25.14 44.97
N ARG A 3 41.81 23.97 45.53
CA ARG A 3 41.21 23.80 46.88
C ARG A 3 39.94 24.64 47.10
N ASN A 4 38.73 24.04 47.11
CA ASN A 4 38.02 23.49 48.29
C ASN A 4 36.64 22.91 47.82
N ILE A 5 35.81 22.09 48.51
CA ILE A 5 35.82 21.28 49.76
C ILE A 5 34.64 20.24 49.59
N SER A 6 34.78 18.92 49.85
CA SER A 6 34.49 18.18 51.12
C SER A 6 33.09 18.47 51.76
N ARG A 7 32.22 17.54 52.18
CA ARG A 7 32.18 16.08 52.49
C ARG A 7 30.76 15.55 52.15
N ALA A 8 30.49 14.29 51.78
CA ALA A 8 30.36 13.08 52.62
C ALA A 8 29.34 13.20 53.80
N ALA A 9 28.53 12.20 54.16
CA ALA A 9 28.61 10.76 53.83
C ALA A 9 27.27 9.98 53.86
N LEU A 10 27.34 8.77 53.27
CA LEU A 10 26.49 7.59 53.42
C LEU A 10 25.89 7.34 54.82
N ARG A 11 24.70 6.72 54.85
CA ARG A 11 24.38 5.58 55.77
C ARG A 11 23.21 4.73 55.25
N THR A 12 23.07 3.52 55.80
CA THR A 12 22.27 2.42 55.24
C THR A 12 21.41 1.71 56.31
N HIS A 13 20.51 0.84 55.83
CA HIS A 13 19.94 -0.36 56.48
C HIS A 13 18.61 -0.32 57.29
N LYS A 14 17.88 -1.43 57.08
CA LYS A 14 16.96 -2.17 57.98
C LYS A 14 15.45 -1.81 58.04
N THR A 15 14.70 -2.51 57.17
CA THR A 15 13.65 -3.51 57.53
C THR A 15 12.70 -3.25 58.70
N HIS A 16 11.37 -3.33 58.46
CA HIS A 16 10.45 -4.11 59.32
C HIS A 16 9.12 -4.52 58.64
N ARG A 17 8.64 -5.72 58.99
CA ARG A 17 7.24 -6.27 58.98
C ARG A 17 6.86 -6.55 60.47
N PRO A 18 5.68 -7.06 60.89
CA PRO A 18 4.42 -7.42 60.18
C PRO A 18 3.29 -6.41 60.55
N PRO A 19 2.07 -6.67 61.13
CA PRO A 19 1.36 -7.88 61.61
C PRO A 19 0.25 -8.40 60.64
N TRP A 20 -0.85 -8.96 61.17
CA TRP A 20 -1.99 -9.65 60.50
C TRP A 20 -3.34 -9.32 61.19
N ASN A 21 -4.47 -9.58 60.50
CA ASN A 21 -5.68 -10.32 60.96
C ASN A 21 -6.70 -10.35 59.77
N HIS A 22 -7.44 -11.41 59.40
CA HIS A 22 -8.33 -12.35 60.14
C HIS A 22 -9.56 -11.65 60.76
N HIS A 23 -10.80 -12.13 60.63
CA HIS A 23 -11.37 -13.34 60.00
C HIS A 23 -12.89 -13.11 59.80
N HIS A 24 -13.54 -13.68 58.76
CA HIS A 24 -14.80 -14.46 58.88
C HIS A 24 -15.40 -14.93 57.54
N HIS A 25 -16.16 -16.03 57.60
CA HIS A 25 -16.93 -16.61 56.48
C HIS A 25 -18.34 -16.03 56.35
N GLN A 26 -18.90 -16.10 55.13
CA GLN A 26 -20.21 -16.72 54.92
C GLN A 26 -20.34 -17.34 53.51
N LYS A 27 -21.08 -18.45 53.44
CA LYS A 27 -21.73 -18.98 52.21
C LYS A 27 -23.15 -18.36 52.16
N GLU A 28 -24.00 -18.45 51.13
CA GLU A 28 -24.09 -19.18 49.85
C GLU A 28 -24.52 -18.12 48.76
N ALA A 29 -24.93 -18.35 47.51
CA ALA A 29 -25.65 -19.45 46.87
C ALA A 29 -25.48 -19.45 45.33
N VAL A 30 -26.10 -20.44 44.65
CA VAL A 30 -26.11 -20.59 43.17
C VAL A 30 -27.25 -19.78 42.52
N PRO A 31 -27.00 -19.02 41.44
CA PRO A 31 -28.07 -18.45 40.62
C PRO A 31 -28.69 -19.51 39.69
N ILE A 32 -29.94 -19.88 39.97
CA ILE A 32 -30.74 -20.81 39.14
C ILE A 32 -31.33 -20.04 37.94
N SER A 33 -31.32 -20.65 36.76
CA SER A 33 -31.90 -20.09 35.53
C SER A 33 -33.44 -20.19 35.50
N PRO A 34 -34.19 -19.09 35.32
CA PRO A 34 -35.59 -19.11 34.91
C PRO A 34 -35.74 -19.27 33.38
N PRO A 35 -36.94 -19.60 32.86
CA PRO A 35 -37.06 -20.37 31.61
C PRO A 35 -37.18 -19.56 30.32
N ILE A 36 -37.08 -20.29 29.20
CA ILE A 36 -37.31 -19.83 27.82
C ILE A 36 -38.73 -19.28 27.66
N SER A 37 -38.84 -17.99 27.33
CA SER A 37 -40.07 -17.39 26.79
C SER A 37 -39.95 -17.17 25.28
N GLN A 38 -40.84 -17.78 24.49
CA GLN A 38 -40.90 -17.52 23.05
C GLN A 38 -41.49 -16.12 22.77
N SER A 39 -40.80 -15.31 21.97
CA SER A 39 -41.41 -14.10 21.39
C SER A 39 -40.78 -13.71 20.05
N SER A 40 -41.62 -13.71 19.00
CA SER A 40 -41.52 -12.90 17.77
C SER A 40 -40.13 -12.64 17.17
N SER A 41 -39.83 -13.32 16.05
CA SER A 41 -38.80 -12.90 15.11
C SER A 41 -39.10 -11.52 14.51
N LEU A 42 -38.27 -10.51 14.82
CA LEU A 42 -38.23 -9.23 14.10
C LEU A 42 -36.94 -9.14 13.29
N ASN A 43 -37.07 -9.21 11.97
CA ASN A 43 -35.95 -9.19 11.04
C ASN A 43 -35.30 -7.79 10.98
N HIS A 44 -34.24 -7.56 11.75
CA HIS A 44 -33.38 -6.38 11.62
C HIS A 44 -32.44 -6.49 10.40
N LEU A 45 -33.03 -6.52 9.19
CA LEU A 45 -32.30 -6.34 7.93
C LEU A 45 -31.94 -4.87 7.76
N ALA A 46 -30.75 -4.49 8.25
CA ALA A 46 -30.20 -3.14 8.14
C ALA A 46 -28.92 -3.17 7.30
N PHE A 47 -29.07 -3.14 5.97
CA PHE A 47 -27.93 -3.06 5.05
C PHE A 47 -27.30 -1.65 5.10
N PHE A 48 -26.06 -1.56 5.57
CA PHE A 48 -25.31 -0.31 5.62
C PHE A 48 -24.31 -0.21 4.46
N SER A 49 -24.51 0.79 3.60
CA SER A 49 -23.60 1.16 2.51
C SER A 49 -22.88 2.47 2.85
N ALA A 50 -21.55 2.44 2.84
CA ALA A 50 -20.72 3.63 3.07
C ALA A 50 -20.83 4.62 1.88
N LYS A 51 -21.41 5.80 2.12
CA LYS A 51 -21.55 6.86 1.09
C LYS A 51 -20.35 7.82 1.12
N SER A 52 -19.40 7.61 0.20
CA SER A 52 -18.26 8.50 -0.01
C SER A 52 -18.70 9.93 -0.39
N LYS A 53 -18.50 10.91 0.50
CA LYS A 53 -18.83 12.33 0.24
C LYS A 53 -17.76 13.04 -0.60
N SER A 54 -17.83 12.93 -1.92
CA SER A 54 -17.04 13.75 -2.84
C SER A 54 -17.48 15.22 -2.78
N LYS A 55 -16.59 16.13 -2.35
CA LYS A 55 -16.85 17.59 -2.39
C LYS A 55 -16.75 18.14 -3.81
N GLN A 56 -17.84 18.09 -4.57
CA GLN A 56 -17.97 18.94 -5.77
C GLN A 56 -18.15 20.40 -5.35
N LYS A 57 -17.40 21.31 -5.97
CA LYS A 57 -17.60 22.77 -5.84
C LYS A 57 -18.76 23.18 -6.76
N THR A 58 -19.86 23.64 -6.18
CA THR A 58 -20.97 24.23 -6.95
C THR A 58 -20.63 25.65 -7.39
N ALA A 59 -20.42 25.85 -8.70
CA ALA A 59 -20.48 27.18 -9.30
C ALA A 59 -21.94 27.54 -9.61
N GLY A 60 -22.36 28.77 -9.31
CA GLY A 60 -23.74 29.22 -9.51
C GLY A 60 -24.08 29.37 -11.00
N ASN A 61 -25.22 28.85 -11.42
CA ASN A 61 -25.70 28.94 -12.81
C ASN A 61 -26.90 29.91 -12.86
N ASN A 62 -26.81 30.97 -13.67
CA ASN A 62 -27.82 32.03 -13.72
C ASN A 62 -28.55 32.01 -15.07
N LYS A 63 -29.88 31.86 -15.06
CA LYS A 63 -30.69 31.56 -16.26
C LYS A 63 -31.01 32.80 -17.12
N LYS A 64 -30.84 32.66 -18.43
CA LYS A 64 -31.70 33.20 -19.52
C LYS A 64 -31.27 32.55 -20.84
N GLY A 65 -32.12 32.02 -21.73
CA GLY A 65 -33.55 31.71 -21.59
C GLY A 65 -34.42 32.18 -22.75
N ASN A 66 -34.40 31.47 -23.89
CA ASN A 66 -35.58 31.13 -24.71
C ASN A 66 -35.22 30.33 -25.98
N ASN A 67 -36.05 29.33 -26.30
CA ASN A 67 -36.79 29.03 -27.54
C ASN A 67 -36.16 29.35 -28.92
N GLN A 68 -36.39 28.57 -29.99
CA GLN A 68 -37.13 27.30 -30.16
C GLN A 68 -36.65 26.60 -31.47
N ASN A 69 -37.01 25.33 -31.68
CA ASN A 69 -36.85 24.67 -32.98
C ASN A 69 -37.80 25.27 -34.03
N ASP A 70 -37.42 25.25 -35.33
CA ASP A 70 -38.10 24.34 -36.27
C ASP A 70 -37.50 24.18 -37.68
N ASN A 71 -37.54 22.93 -38.15
CA ASN A 71 -37.77 22.42 -39.51
C ASN A 71 -37.24 23.16 -40.79
N ASN A 72 -36.06 22.72 -41.25
CA ASN A 72 -35.92 21.86 -42.45
C ASN A 72 -36.68 22.22 -43.77
N LYS A 73 -35.96 22.77 -44.78
CA LYS A 73 -36.02 22.29 -46.20
C LYS A 73 -35.02 22.96 -47.18
N LYS A 74 -34.44 22.12 -48.05
CA LYS A 74 -34.03 22.24 -49.49
C LYS A 74 -33.74 23.63 -50.13
N GLY A 75 -32.66 23.68 -50.94
CA GLY A 75 -32.40 24.73 -51.95
C GLY A 75 -30.90 24.98 -52.20
N ASN A 76 -30.15 24.04 -52.78
CA ASN A 76 -29.88 23.83 -54.22
C ASN A 76 -28.71 24.67 -54.79
N ASP A 77 -27.94 24.04 -55.68
CA ASP A 77 -26.65 24.44 -56.27
C ASP A 77 -26.47 25.90 -56.72
N GLN A 78 -25.26 26.43 -56.55
CA GLN A 78 -24.33 26.66 -57.68
C GLN A 78 -22.89 27.05 -57.24
N LYS A 79 -21.91 26.70 -58.09
CA LYS A 79 -20.49 27.07 -57.98
C LYS A 79 -19.90 27.14 -59.40
N PRO A 80 -19.15 28.19 -59.77
CA PRO A 80 -17.79 27.91 -60.29
C PRO A 80 -16.71 29.00 -60.05
N LYS A 81 -15.49 28.52 -59.78
CA LYS A 81 -14.15 28.95 -60.31
C LYS A 81 -13.66 30.42 -60.14
N GLU A 82 -12.50 30.62 -59.46
CA GLU A 82 -11.13 30.90 -60.01
C GLU A 82 -10.89 32.40 -60.39
N LYS A 83 -9.73 33.08 -60.19
CA LYS A 83 -8.33 32.72 -59.82
C LYS A 83 -7.58 33.94 -59.11
N PRO A 84 -6.23 34.10 -58.99
CA PRO A 84 -5.55 34.79 -57.84
C PRO A 84 -4.74 36.07 -58.28
N PRO A 85 -3.63 36.58 -57.64
CA PRO A 85 -3.00 36.32 -56.31
C PRO A 85 -2.46 37.55 -55.48
N LYS A 86 -2.07 37.31 -54.20
CA LYS A 86 -1.05 38.03 -53.36
C LYS A 86 -1.32 39.50 -52.89
N PRO A 87 -0.62 40.03 -51.85
CA PRO A 87 0.18 39.39 -50.78
C PRO A 87 -0.13 39.86 -49.33
N ALA A 88 0.27 39.02 -48.36
CA ALA A 88 0.72 39.30 -46.97
C ALA A 88 0.12 40.47 -46.13
N SER A 89 -0.50 40.10 -45.00
CA SER A 89 -0.30 40.76 -43.71
C SER A 89 -0.33 39.72 -42.57
N SER A 90 0.28 40.04 -41.44
CA SER A 90 0.49 39.13 -40.29
C SER A 90 -0.54 39.34 -39.18
N SER A 91 -1.03 38.25 -38.58
CA SER A 91 -1.71 38.26 -37.29
C SER A 91 -1.52 36.92 -36.58
N ASP A 92 -0.64 36.88 -35.57
CA ASP A 92 -0.51 35.75 -34.67
C ASP A 92 -1.75 35.64 -33.78
N ASP A 93 -2.34 34.45 -33.67
CA ASP A 93 -3.54 34.17 -32.85
C ASP A 93 -3.19 33.18 -31.73
N PRO A 94 -2.80 33.66 -30.52
CA PRO A 94 -2.42 32.81 -29.40
C PRO A 94 -3.64 32.31 -28.62
N SER A 95 -4.57 31.63 -29.29
CA SER A 95 -5.76 30.99 -28.70
C SER A 95 -5.53 29.52 -28.29
N SER A 96 -4.27 29.10 -28.14
CA SER A 96 -3.90 27.79 -27.59
C SER A 96 -4.31 27.68 -26.11
N SER A 97 -5.33 26.87 -25.81
CA SER A 97 -5.73 26.62 -24.42
C SER A 97 -4.57 26.04 -23.59
N PRO A 98 -4.49 26.30 -22.27
CA PRO A 98 -3.38 25.78 -21.44
C PRO A 98 -3.23 24.25 -21.50
N ALA A 99 -4.33 23.52 -21.67
CA ALA A 99 -4.31 22.07 -21.85
C ALA A 99 -3.70 21.63 -23.19
N ALA A 100 -3.86 22.43 -24.25
CA ALA A 100 -3.27 22.15 -25.56
C ALA A 100 -1.74 22.44 -25.56
N VAL A 101 -1.30 23.52 -24.92
CA VAL A 101 0.12 23.85 -24.77
C VAL A 101 0.85 22.73 -24.00
N VAL A 102 0.34 22.37 -22.80
CA VAL A 102 0.93 21.29 -21.98
C VAL A 102 0.90 19.93 -22.69
N PHE A 103 -0.09 19.68 -23.55
CA PHE A 103 -0.12 18.46 -24.36
C PHE A 103 0.97 18.43 -25.43
N ASP A 104 1.19 19.54 -26.16
CA ASP A 104 2.22 19.61 -27.21
C ASP A 104 3.65 19.65 -26.62
N GLU A 105 3.86 20.32 -25.48
CA GLU A 105 5.09 20.22 -24.68
C GLU A 105 5.37 18.78 -24.26
N ARG A 106 4.36 18.08 -23.72
CA ARG A 106 4.50 16.69 -23.28
C ARG A 106 4.78 15.74 -24.45
N ALA A 107 4.11 15.93 -25.60
CA ALA A 107 4.37 15.18 -26.82
C ALA A 107 5.78 15.45 -27.40
N SER A 108 6.22 16.72 -27.38
CA SER A 108 7.54 17.13 -27.84
C SER A 108 8.66 16.58 -26.94
N ARG A 109 8.49 16.59 -25.61
CA ARG A 109 9.42 15.92 -24.69
C ARG A 109 9.51 14.42 -24.97
N ALA A 110 8.39 13.74 -25.21
CA ALA A 110 8.39 12.31 -25.53
C ALA A 110 9.18 11.98 -26.81
N ARG A 111 9.06 12.80 -27.87
CA ARG A 111 9.86 12.65 -29.12
C ARG A 111 11.36 12.83 -28.86
N LEU A 112 11.73 13.80 -28.02
CA LEU A 112 13.14 14.04 -27.65
C LEU A 112 13.69 12.88 -26.79
N LEU A 113 12.93 12.36 -25.83
CA LEU A 113 13.35 11.21 -25.02
C LEU A 113 13.50 9.93 -25.85
N ALA A 114 12.61 9.68 -26.82
CA ALA A 114 12.74 8.57 -27.78
C ALA A 114 13.96 8.71 -28.73
N THR A 115 14.59 9.88 -28.76
CA THR A 115 15.86 10.13 -29.46
C THR A 115 17.04 9.96 -28.51
N ASP A 116 16.97 10.54 -27.30
CA ASP A 116 17.99 10.40 -26.25
C ASP A 116 18.20 8.92 -25.84
N GLU A 117 17.15 8.10 -25.82
CA GLU A 117 17.23 6.67 -25.48
C GLU A 117 18.08 5.84 -26.45
N LYS A 118 18.34 6.36 -27.65
CA LYS A 118 19.26 5.75 -28.64
C LYS A 118 20.72 6.11 -28.39
N ASN A 119 21.01 6.97 -27.41
CA ASN A 119 22.37 7.39 -27.07
C ASN A 119 22.71 7.11 -25.58
N PRO A 120 23.29 5.94 -25.27
CA PRO A 120 23.78 5.60 -23.93
C PRO A 120 24.81 6.58 -23.35
N SER A 121 25.46 7.43 -24.15
CA SER A 121 26.39 8.45 -23.64
C SER A 121 25.70 9.55 -22.81
N LEU A 122 24.36 9.58 -22.77
CA LEU A 122 23.56 10.49 -21.95
C LEU A 122 23.25 9.92 -20.56
N ASP A 123 23.49 8.63 -20.32
CA ASP A 123 23.14 7.93 -19.08
C ASP A 123 24.22 8.15 -17.98
N LEU A 124 24.58 9.41 -17.76
CA LEU A 124 25.65 9.86 -16.85
C LEU A 124 25.08 10.40 -15.53
N GLY A 125 25.33 9.67 -14.45
CA GLY A 125 25.05 10.07 -13.08
C GLY A 125 26.14 10.97 -12.48
N PRO A 126 26.04 11.27 -11.17
CA PRO A 126 26.98 12.14 -10.47
C PRO A 126 28.44 11.69 -10.65
N LYS A 127 29.34 12.65 -10.87
CA LYS A 127 30.79 12.42 -11.06
C LYS A 127 31.12 11.49 -12.24
N GLY A 128 30.25 11.43 -13.26
CA GLY A 128 30.47 10.65 -14.49
C GLY A 128 30.27 9.13 -14.33
N ARG A 129 29.62 8.69 -13.25
CA ARG A 129 29.24 7.29 -13.04
C ARG A 129 28.08 6.90 -13.97
N ALA A 130 27.88 5.60 -14.20
CA ALA A 130 26.67 5.12 -14.89
C ALA A 130 25.42 5.51 -14.08
N LEU A 131 24.41 6.08 -14.75
CA LEU A 131 23.13 6.45 -14.14
C LEU A 131 22.25 5.22 -13.87
N PHE A 132 22.33 4.20 -14.72
CA PHE A 132 21.60 2.94 -14.60
C PHE A 132 22.54 1.79 -14.26
N THR A 133 22.04 0.79 -13.54
CA THR A 133 22.75 -0.49 -13.33
C THR A 133 22.68 -1.37 -14.59
N SER A 134 23.64 -2.29 -14.72
CA SER A 134 23.65 -3.36 -15.71
C SER A 134 22.93 -4.64 -15.25
N ALA A 135 22.44 -4.69 -14.00
CA ALA A 135 21.65 -5.81 -13.50
C ALA A 135 20.31 -5.94 -14.24
N THR A 136 19.94 -7.18 -14.61
CA THR A 136 18.70 -7.49 -15.34
C THR A 136 17.55 -7.97 -14.46
N THR A 137 17.82 -8.27 -13.19
CA THR A 137 16.85 -8.74 -12.18
C THR A 137 17.13 -8.09 -10.82
N LEU A 138 16.13 -8.01 -9.94
CA LEU A 138 16.30 -7.45 -8.60
C LEU A 138 17.17 -8.34 -7.69
N SER A 139 17.25 -9.65 -8.01
CA SER A 139 18.14 -10.59 -7.31
C SER A 139 19.62 -10.29 -7.49
N GLN A 140 20.02 -9.85 -8.70
CA GLN A 140 21.41 -9.52 -9.06
C GLN A 140 21.94 -8.24 -8.39
N LEU A 141 21.06 -7.33 -7.97
CA LEU A 141 21.46 -6.04 -7.40
C LEU A 141 22.40 -6.18 -6.19
N SER A 142 23.42 -5.35 -6.12
CA SER A 142 24.44 -5.35 -5.06
C SER A 142 24.56 -3.98 -4.39
N ARG A 143 25.34 -3.90 -3.31
CA ARG A 143 25.67 -2.63 -2.64
C ARG A 143 26.47 -1.66 -3.53
N LYS A 144 26.99 -2.12 -4.68
CA LYS A 144 27.63 -1.25 -5.70
C LYS A 144 26.60 -0.53 -6.58
N ASP A 145 25.39 -1.06 -6.68
CA ASP A 145 24.29 -0.52 -7.48
C ASP A 145 23.47 0.52 -6.70
N ALA A 146 23.72 0.68 -5.39
CA ALA A 146 23.10 1.69 -4.57
C ALA A 146 23.40 3.10 -5.11
N GLY A 147 22.37 3.88 -5.42
CA GLY A 147 22.52 5.17 -6.10
C GLY A 147 22.65 5.06 -7.63
N THR A 148 22.10 3.99 -8.22
CA THR A 148 21.82 3.87 -9.68
C THR A 148 20.33 3.62 -9.90
N TYR A 149 19.85 3.77 -11.13
CA TYR A 149 18.47 3.41 -11.51
C TYR A 149 18.40 2.00 -12.12
N PHE A 150 17.43 1.20 -11.68
CA PHE A 150 17.07 -0.08 -12.32
C PHE A 150 15.91 0.15 -13.29
N ASN A 151 16.01 -0.39 -14.51
CA ASN A 151 14.98 -0.29 -15.55
C ASN A 151 14.04 -1.51 -15.51
N PHE A 152 12.74 -1.27 -15.61
CA PHE A 152 11.70 -2.30 -15.62
C PHE A 152 10.98 -2.33 -16.98
N SER A 153 10.75 -3.50 -17.54
CA SER A 153 9.78 -3.68 -18.64
C SER A 153 8.34 -3.44 -18.17
N VAL A 154 7.47 -2.93 -19.03
CA VAL A 154 6.02 -2.78 -18.74
C VAL A 154 5.39 -4.15 -18.46
N GLU A 155 5.85 -5.16 -19.20
CA GLU A 155 5.43 -6.55 -19.18
C GLU A 155 5.83 -7.21 -17.86
N GLY A 156 7.10 -7.05 -17.45
CA GLY A 156 7.60 -7.54 -16.17
C GLY A 156 6.90 -6.92 -14.97
N LEU A 157 6.62 -5.62 -14.98
CA LEU A 157 5.83 -4.98 -13.91
C LEU A 157 4.40 -5.52 -13.83
N LYS A 158 3.73 -5.68 -14.97
CA LYS A 158 2.37 -6.26 -15.03
C LYS A 158 2.34 -7.72 -14.58
N ALA A 159 3.38 -8.49 -14.93
CA ALA A 159 3.51 -9.88 -14.52
C ALA A 159 3.87 -10.04 -13.04
N ALA A 160 4.73 -9.19 -12.48
CA ALA A 160 5.20 -9.30 -11.10
C ALA A 160 4.30 -8.60 -10.06
N LEU A 161 3.51 -7.60 -10.46
CA LEU A 161 2.60 -6.83 -9.59
C LEU A 161 1.19 -6.68 -10.19
N PRO A 162 0.50 -7.77 -10.57
CA PRO A 162 -0.84 -7.72 -11.20
C PRO A 162 -1.96 -7.24 -10.26
N GLU A 163 -1.69 -7.12 -8.96
CA GLU A 163 -2.55 -6.45 -7.97
C GLU A 163 -2.59 -4.93 -8.15
N GLY A 164 -1.59 -4.35 -8.81
CA GLY A 164 -1.48 -2.93 -9.11
C GLY A 164 -0.25 -2.26 -8.47
N LEU A 165 0.17 -1.15 -9.08
CA LEU A 165 1.34 -0.39 -8.65
C LEU A 165 0.99 0.60 -7.53
N PRO A 166 1.94 0.96 -6.65
CA PRO A 166 1.74 2.05 -5.71
C PRO A 166 1.65 3.41 -6.41
N ALA A 167 0.71 4.27 -6.02
CA ALA A 167 0.50 5.58 -6.64
C ALA A 167 1.71 6.53 -6.63
N GLY A 168 2.71 6.30 -5.76
CA GLY A 168 3.99 7.00 -5.79
C GLY A 168 4.91 6.57 -6.94
N MET A 169 4.83 5.28 -7.33
CA MET A 169 5.54 4.64 -8.44
C MET A 169 4.87 4.99 -9.77
N GLU A 170 3.54 4.87 -9.86
CA GLU A 170 2.75 5.25 -11.04
C GLU A 170 3.08 6.68 -11.50
N LYS A 171 3.15 7.62 -10.55
CA LYS A 171 3.53 9.01 -10.81
C LYS A 171 5.01 9.20 -11.18
N GLU A 172 5.92 8.41 -10.61
CA GLU A 172 7.34 8.44 -11.02
C GLU A 172 7.46 8.08 -12.52
N PHE A 173 6.74 7.05 -12.95
CA PHE A 173 6.77 6.58 -14.33
C PHE A 173 6.04 7.53 -15.30
N ASP A 174 4.88 8.09 -14.91
CA ASP A 174 4.15 9.06 -15.75
C ASP A 174 4.92 10.38 -15.94
N GLU A 175 5.51 10.91 -14.86
CA GLU A 175 6.24 12.17 -14.89
C GLU A 175 7.61 12.01 -15.58
N SER A 176 8.37 10.97 -15.25
CA SER A 176 9.70 10.73 -15.85
C SER A 176 9.66 10.07 -17.24
N MET A 177 8.50 9.56 -17.68
CA MET A 177 8.28 8.84 -18.95
C MET A 177 9.11 7.56 -19.15
N ARG A 178 9.63 6.97 -18.07
CA ARG A 178 10.37 5.70 -18.09
C ARG A 178 10.08 4.91 -16.84
N ASN A 179 9.96 3.60 -16.99
CA ASN A 179 9.76 2.67 -15.88
C ASN A 179 11.10 2.39 -15.19
N ALA A 180 11.64 3.36 -14.46
CA ALA A 180 12.92 3.22 -13.77
C ALA A 180 12.82 3.73 -12.33
N LEU A 181 13.48 3.03 -11.39
CA LEU A 181 13.50 3.39 -9.97
C LEU A 181 14.92 3.40 -9.43
N LEU A 182 15.19 4.34 -8.51
CA LEU A 182 16.45 4.42 -7.80
C LEU A 182 16.63 3.18 -6.89
N VAL A 183 17.72 2.46 -7.10
CA VAL A 183 18.19 1.38 -6.22
C VAL A 183 18.68 2.02 -4.92
N ARG A 184 17.79 2.06 -3.92
CA ARG A 184 18.10 2.62 -2.60
C ARG A 184 18.85 1.61 -1.74
N GLN A 185 19.82 2.09 -0.96
CA GLN A 185 20.55 1.25 0.00
C GLN A 185 19.58 0.53 0.97
N SER A 186 18.54 1.23 1.44
CA SER A 186 17.48 0.69 2.29
C SER A 186 16.62 -0.42 1.66
N PHE A 187 16.52 -0.48 0.32
CA PHE A 187 15.88 -1.62 -0.35
C PHE A 187 16.80 -2.85 -0.29
N LEU A 188 18.09 -2.67 -0.55
CA LEU A 188 19.08 -3.74 -0.47
C LEU A 188 19.19 -4.29 0.96
N ASP A 189 19.22 -3.44 1.98
CA ASP A 189 19.27 -3.87 3.38
C ASP A 189 18.03 -4.69 3.80
N LEU A 190 16.85 -4.29 3.32
CA LEU A 190 15.58 -4.97 3.56
C LEU A 190 15.52 -6.34 2.84
N ARG A 191 15.95 -6.37 1.58
CA ARG A 191 16.05 -7.56 0.75
C ARG A 191 17.04 -8.58 1.35
N ASP A 192 18.25 -8.11 1.65
CA ASP A 192 19.31 -8.92 2.26
C ASP A 192 18.89 -9.42 3.66
N ASN A 193 18.09 -8.65 4.41
CA ASN A 193 17.49 -9.12 5.66
C ASN A 193 16.58 -10.33 5.45
N PHE A 194 15.60 -10.24 4.54
CA PHE A 194 14.70 -11.38 4.28
C PHE A 194 15.43 -12.57 3.67
N ARG A 195 16.44 -12.35 2.82
CA ARG A 195 17.32 -13.41 2.32
C ARG A 195 18.04 -14.14 3.48
N ARG A 196 18.55 -13.42 4.50
CA ARG A 196 19.13 -14.00 5.74
C ARG A 196 18.10 -14.63 6.71
N VAL A 197 16.81 -14.39 6.54
CA VAL A 197 15.75 -15.10 7.29
C VAL A 197 15.51 -16.49 6.72
N VAL A 198 15.48 -16.61 5.39
CA VAL A 198 15.25 -17.88 4.68
C VAL A 198 16.51 -18.74 4.64
N ASP A 199 17.68 -18.14 4.41
CA ASP A 199 18.98 -18.80 4.51
C ASP A 199 19.88 -18.12 5.57
N PRO A 200 19.88 -18.62 6.81
CA PRO A 200 20.74 -18.12 7.88
C PRO A 200 22.25 -18.31 7.63
N THR A 201 22.67 -19.15 6.67
CA THR A 201 24.10 -19.36 6.36
C THR A 201 24.74 -18.14 5.69
N LEU A 202 23.92 -17.25 5.12
CA LEU A 202 24.33 -15.98 4.51
C LEU A 202 24.66 -14.86 5.53
N GLN A 203 24.73 -15.17 6.83
CA GLN A 203 25.21 -14.24 7.85
C GLN A 203 26.73 -14.08 7.76
N SER A 204 27.20 -12.88 7.43
CA SER A 204 28.63 -12.60 7.34
C SER A 204 29.29 -12.52 8.72
N SER A 205 30.61 -12.66 8.78
CA SER A 205 31.39 -12.47 10.01
C SER A 205 31.29 -11.04 10.58
N SER A 206 30.84 -10.07 9.78
CA SER A 206 30.50 -8.69 10.14
C SER A 206 29.06 -8.51 10.69
N ASP A 207 28.13 -9.43 10.44
CA ASP A 207 26.74 -9.34 10.91
C ASP A 207 26.55 -9.85 12.36
N LYS A 208 27.64 -10.22 13.05
CA LYS A 208 27.62 -10.81 14.40
C LYS A 208 26.88 -9.91 15.41
N GLY A 209 25.66 -10.33 15.76
CA GLY A 209 24.77 -9.64 16.71
C GLY A 209 23.53 -9.00 16.07
N VAL A 210 23.43 -8.95 14.74
CA VAL A 210 22.26 -8.43 14.02
C VAL A 210 21.38 -9.58 13.53
N SER A 211 20.47 -10.04 14.40
CA SER A 211 19.46 -11.05 14.04
C SER A 211 18.56 -10.56 12.91
N ALA A 212 18.44 -11.35 11.84
CA ALA A 212 17.55 -11.05 10.72
C ALA A 212 16.07 -11.04 11.18
N LYS A 213 15.32 -10.01 10.80
CA LYS A 213 13.96 -9.78 11.29
C LYS A 213 12.92 -10.41 10.37
N LYS A 214 12.10 -11.32 10.91
CA LYS A 214 10.93 -11.90 10.24
C LYS A 214 9.81 -10.89 10.06
N GLN A 215 9.56 -10.04 11.07
CA GLN A 215 8.45 -9.08 11.08
C GLN A 215 8.97 -7.64 11.05
N ILE A 216 8.50 -6.84 10.09
CA ILE A 216 8.97 -5.47 9.86
C ILE A 216 7.80 -4.51 9.63
N VAL A 217 7.83 -3.35 10.29
CA VAL A 217 6.98 -2.19 9.96
C VAL A 217 7.84 -1.10 9.33
N LEU A 218 7.69 -0.84 8.02
CA LEU A 218 8.34 0.28 7.36
C LEU A 218 7.63 1.58 7.73
N ASP A 219 8.28 2.42 8.53
CA ASP A 219 7.82 3.75 8.94
C ASP A 219 8.72 4.86 8.37
N GLY A 220 8.39 6.12 8.60
CA GLY A 220 9.16 7.29 8.17
C GLY A 220 8.29 8.36 7.50
N LEU A 221 8.88 9.48 7.11
CA LEU A 221 8.15 10.67 6.63
C LEU A 221 7.29 10.42 5.37
N VAL A 222 6.31 11.30 5.12
CA VAL A 222 5.51 11.30 3.89
C VAL A 222 6.44 11.33 2.67
N SER A 223 6.11 10.54 1.64
CA SER A 223 6.80 10.47 0.35
C SER A 223 8.30 10.11 0.37
N CYS A 224 8.80 9.43 1.43
CA CYS A 224 10.15 8.84 1.42
C CYS A 224 10.29 7.49 0.66
N GLY A 225 9.26 7.05 -0.07
CA GLY A 225 9.32 5.87 -0.95
C GLY A 225 8.94 4.51 -0.36
N LYS A 226 8.31 4.45 0.83
CA LYS A 226 7.94 3.18 1.51
C LYS A 226 7.22 2.16 0.63
N SER A 227 6.12 2.57 -0.01
CA SER A 227 5.34 1.70 -0.90
C SER A 227 6.14 1.23 -2.11
N ILE A 228 7.09 2.05 -2.61
CA ILE A 228 7.96 1.71 -3.74
C ILE A 228 8.95 0.61 -3.32
N VAL A 229 9.61 0.80 -2.18
CA VAL A 229 10.53 -0.20 -1.60
C VAL A 229 9.81 -1.52 -1.29
N LEU A 230 8.57 -1.46 -0.79
CA LEU A 230 7.74 -2.65 -0.55
C LEU A 230 7.38 -3.37 -1.86
N ALA A 231 6.95 -2.65 -2.90
CA ALA A 231 6.61 -3.25 -4.18
C ALA A 231 7.84 -3.86 -4.89
N MET A 232 9.01 -3.22 -4.79
CA MET A 232 10.28 -3.81 -5.27
C MET A 232 10.64 -5.08 -4.48
N LEU A 233 10.39 -5.13 -3.16
CA LEU A 233 10.61 -6.34 -2.35
C LEU A 233 9.66 -7.47 -2.76
N VAL A 234 8.40 -7.16 -3.07
CA VAL A 234 7.40 -8.12 -3.57
C VAL A 234 7.81 -8.70 -4.92
N GLN A 235 8.22 -7.85 -5.88
CA GLN A 235 8.75 -8.33 -7.16
C GLN A 235 9.99 -9.21 -6.96
N TRP A 236 10.94 -8.80 -6.11
CA TRP A 236 12.14 -9.59 -5.84
C TRP A 236 11.82 -10.96 -5.22
N ALA A 237 10.95 -11.01 -4.20
CA ALA A 237 10.57 -12.27 -3.57
C ALA A 237 9.87 -13.20 -4.58
N ARG A 238 9.10 -12.64 -5.53
CA ARG A 238 8.49 -13.36 -6.65
C ARG A 238 9.54 -13.87 -7.66
N GLU A 239 10.57 -13.08 -7.98
CA GLU A 239 11.73 -13.50 -8.79
C GLU A 239 12.52 -14.66 -8.13
N GLU A 240 12.58 -14.70 -6.79
CA GLU A 240 13.22 -15.79 -6.01
C GLU A 240 12.27 -16.99 -5.76
N GLY A 241 11.06 -16.99 -6.34
CA GLY A 241 10.10 -18.12 -6.25
C GLY A 241 9.30 -18.23 -4.94
N TRP A 242 9.14 -17.14 -4.19
CA TRP A 242 8.42 -17.13 -2.91
C TRP A 242 6.91 -16.99 -3.11
N LEU A 243 6.13 -17.54 -2.18
CA LEU A 243 4.68 -17.35 -2.12
C LEU A 243 4.35 -16.01 -1.45
N VAL A 244 3.91 -15.02 -2.24
CA VAL A 244 3.74 -13.64 -1.73
C VAL A 244 2.26 -13.22 -1.72
N PHE A 245 1.74 -13.06 -0.50
CA PHE A 245 0.44 -12.44 -0.23
C PHE A 245 0.62 -10.91 -0.16
N TYR A 246 0.35 -10.22 -1.27
CA TYR A 246 0.53 -8.78 -1.41
C TYR A 246 -0.81 -8.02 -1.34
N VAL A 247 -0.86 -6.98 -0.51
CA VAL A 247 -1.97 -6.04 -0.40
C VAL A 247 -1.45 -4.63 -0.68
N PRO A 248 -1.56 -4.11 -1.93
CA PRO A 248 -1.06 -2.77 -2.29
C PRO A 248 -1.82 -1.62 -1.62
N ARG A 249 -2.99 -1.89 -1.01
CA ARG A 249 -3.90 -0.87 -0.49
C ARG A 249 -4.66 -1.34 0.75
N GLY A 250 -3.96 -1.57 1.86
CA GLY A 250 -4.57 -2.04 3.12
C GLY A 250 -5.73 -1.18 3.65
N ARG A 251 -5.84 0.09 3.23
CA ARG A 251 -7.00 0.96 3.50
C ARG A 251 -8.33 0.41 2.93
N GLU A 252 -8.31 -0.27 1.80
CA GLU A 252 -9.53 -0.76 1.13
C GLU A 252 -10.22 -1.88 1.94
N TRP A 253 -9.51 -2.54 2.86
CA TRP A 253 -10.06 -3.49 3.84
C TRP A 253 -10.80 -2.82 5.01
N THR A 254 -10.77 -1.48 5.11
CA THR A 254 -11.39 -0.72 6.21
C THR A 254 -12.34 0.37 5.73
N HIS A 255 -12.68 0.39 4.43
CA HIS A 255 -13.42 1.45 3.75
C HIS A 255 -14.27 0.90 2.60
N GLY A 256 -15.41 1.56 2.31
CA GLY A 256 -16.30 1.20 1.20
C GLY A 256 -16.95 -0.19 1.29
N GLY A 257 -17.67 -0.59 0.23
CA GLY A 257 -18.34 -1.89 0.15
C GLY A 257 -19.51 -2.07 1.12
N PHE A 258 -19.81 -3.34 1.43
CA PHE A 258 -20.80 -3.76 2.42
C PHE A 258 -20.10 -4.42 3.61
N PHE A 259 -20.70 -4.29 4.79
CA PHE A 259 -20.26 -4.96 6.02
C PHE A 259 -21.49 -5.43 6.82
N TYR A 260 -21.30 -6.46 7.64
CA TYR A 260 -22.29 -6.96 8.60
C TYR A 260 -21.59 -7.43 9.87
N LYS A 261 -22.34 -7.57 10.97
CA LYS A 261 -21.81 -8.13 12.22
C LYS A 261 -22.06 -9.63 12.24
N ASN A 262 -20.99 -10.42 12.31
CA ASN A 262 -21.09 -11.86 12.44
C ASN A 262 -21.46 -12.19 13.90
N PRO A 263 -22.63 -12.81 14.16
CA PRO A 263 -23.07 -13.09 15.53
C PRO A 263 -22.27 -14.23 16.18
N ASP A 264 -21.66 -15.08 15.36
CA ASP A 264 -20.99 -16.32 15.76
C ASP A 264 -19.53 -16.05 16.17
N THR A 265 -18.88 -15.05 15.57
CA THR A 265 -17.52 -14.59 15.94
C THR A 265 -17.50 -13.28 16.74
N GLY A 266 -18.57 -12.49 16.69
CA GLY A 266 -18.65 -11.13 17.25
C GLY A 266 -17.90 -10.06 16.45
N LEU A 267 -17.22 -10.44 15.37
CA LEU A 267 -16.47 -9.54 14.47
C LEU A 267 -17.37 -9.00 13.34
N TYR A 268 -16.86 -8.06 12.55
CA TYR A 268 -17.53 -7.58 11.34
C TYR A 268 -16.90 -8.16 10.09
N ASP A 269 -17.74 -8.64 9.19
CA ASP A 269 -17.33 -9.33 7.98
C ASP A 269 -17.55 -8.41 6.77
N THR A 270 -16.56 -8.36 5.88
CA THR A 270 -16.49 -7.46 4.72
C THR A 270 -16.32 -8.29 3.44
N PRO A 271 -17.41 -8.85 2.88
CA PRO A 271 -17.33 -9.95 1.92
C PRO A 271 -16.79 -9.52 0.56
N LEU A 272 -17.15 -8.32 0.08
CA LEU A 272 -16.63 -7.77 -1.18
C LEU A 272 -15.12 -7.51 -1.11
N GLN A 273 -14.63 -7.04 0.05
CA GLN A 273 -13.20 -6.87 0.32
C GLN A 273 -12.47 -8.22 0.34
N ALA A 274 -13.07 -9.26 0.93
CA ALA A 274 -12.51 -10.61 0.95
C ALA A 274 -12.42 -11.20 -0.46
N GLU A 275 -13.51 -11.13 -1.22
CA GLU A 275 -13.60 -11.59 -2.61
C GLU A 275 -12.55 -10.92 -3.51
N ASN A 276 -12.35 -9.61 -3.37
CA ASN A 276 -11.32 -8.87 -4.10
C ASN A 276 -9.90 -9.26 -3.66
N ALA A 277 -9.63 -9.38 -2.36
CA ALA A 277 -8.33 -9.80 -1.86
C ALA A 277 -7.96 -11.24 -2.25
N LEU A 278 -8.96 -12.15 -2.33
CA LEU A 278 -8.80 -13.49 -2.88
C LEU A 278 -8.48 -13.44 -4.38
N ARG A 279 -9.23 -12.65 -5.17
CA ARG A 279 -8.93 -12.46 -6.61
C ARG A 279 -7.52 -11.95 -6.84
N ASP A 280 -7.10 -10.90 -6.12
CA ASP A 280 -5.75 -10.33 -6.21
C ASP A 280 -4.67 -11.37 -5.92
N PHE A 281 -4.86 -12.18 -4.87
CA PHE A 281 -3.89 -13.21 -4.48
C PHE A 281 -3.70 -14.31 -5.54
N VAL A 282 -4.75 -14.69 -6.30
CA VAL A 282 -4.63 -15.68 -7.40
C VAL A 282 -3.76 -15.16 -8.54
N LYS A 283 -3.87 -13.87 -8.90
CA LYS A 283 -3.30 -13.28 -10.13
C LYS A 283 -1.84 -13.63 -10.38
N TYR A 284 -1.04 -13.69 -9.31
CA TYR A 284 0.35 -14.15 -9.39
C TYR A 284 0.53 -15.61 -8.95
N ASN A 285 -0.12 -16.00 -7.85
CA ASN A 285 0.23 -17.23 -7.12
C ASN A 285 -0.49 -18.49 -7.62
N GLU A 286 -1.35 -18.42 -8.65
CA GLU A 286 -2.19 -19.53 -9.14
C GLU A 286 -1.44 -20.87 -9.29
N SER A 287 -0.24 -20.85 -9.88
CA SER A 287 0.58 -22.05 -10.10
C SER A 287 1.03 -22.71 -8.80
N TYR A 288 1.41 -21.92 -7.78
CA TYR A 288 1.77 -22.42 -6.45
C TYR A 288 0.54 -22.91 -5.69
N LEU A 289 -0.57 -22.17 -5.74
CA LEU A 289 -1.80 -22.51 -5.01
C LEU A 289 -2.43 -23.83 -5.45
N LYS A 290 -2.23 -24.24 -6.71
CA LYS A 290 -2.65 -25.55 -7.25
C LYS A 290 -1.75 -26.72 -6.81
N GLN A 291 -0.53 -26.44 -6.34
CA GLN A 291 0.44 -27.45 -5.87
C GLN A 291 0.40 -27.63 -4.35
N LEU A 292 -0.03 -26.61 -3.61
CA LEU A 292 -0.08 -26.62 -2.15
C LEU A 292 -1.44 -27.19 -1.66
N PRO A 293 -1.45 -28.28 -0.86
CA PRO A 293 -2.68 -28.81 -0.27
C PRO A 293 -3.16 -27.94 0.92
N CYS A 294 -4.47 -27.96 1.17
CA CYS A 294 -5.00 -27.55 2.48
C CYS A 294 -4.54 -28.51 3.57
N GLN A 295 -4.18 -27.98 4.74
CA GLN A 295 -3.80 -28.75 5.93
C GLN A 295 -4.89 -28.73 7.01
N ILE A 296 -5.91 -27.86 6.90
CA ILE A 296 -6.98 -27.74 7.91
C ILE A 296 -8.36 -27.98 7.29
N PHE A 297 -8.95 -29.12 7.62
CA PHE A 297 -10.18 -29.62 6.98
C PHE A 297 -11.49 -29.22 7.69
N ASP A 298 -11.44 -28.54 8.85
CA ASP A 298 -12.67 -28.04 9.49
C ASP A 298 -13.44 -27.09 8.54
N PRO A 299 -14.77 -27.25 8.39
CA PRO A 299 -15.57 -26.50 7.41
C PRO A 299 -15.37 -24.98 7.45
N VAL A 300 -15.45 -24.34 6.29
CA VAL A 300 -15.41 -22.89 6.14
C VAL A 300 -16.78 -22.32 6.57
N PRO A 301 -16.83 -21.39 7.54
CA PRO A 301 -18.08 -20.75 7.93
C PRO A 301 -18.55 -19.78 6.83
N LEU A 302 -19.83 -19.89 6.49
CA LEU A 302 -20.54 -18.93 5.65
C LEU A 302 -21.08 -17.78 6.49
N GLY A 303 -21.01 -16.58 5.92
CA GLY A 303 -21.69 -15.41 6.45
C GLY A 303 -22.73 -14.84 5.48
N GLU A 304 -22.93 -13.54 5.57
CA GLU A 304 -23.76 -12.79 4.63
C GLU A 304 -22.99 -12.44 3.35
N SER A 305 -23.70 -12.43 2.23
CA SER A 305 -23.18 -11.95 0.94
C SER A 305 -23.51 -10.47 0.74
N ALA A 306 -22.73 -9.80 -0.11
CA ALA A 306 -22.78 -8.36 -0.37
C ALA A 306 -24.17 -7.88 -0.82
N GLY A 307 -24.98 -7.39 0.13
CA GLY A 307 -26.34 -6.92 -0.12
C GLY A 307 -27.42 -8.01 -0.21
N LEU A 308 -27.09 -9.28 0.09
CA LEU A 308 -28.01 -10.42 -0.05
C LEU A 308 -28.37 -11.12 1.28
N GLY A 309 -27.72 -10.78 2.40
CA GLY A 309 -27.98 -11.39 3.72
C GLY A 309 -27.38 -12.78 3.88
N LYS A 310 -27.76 -13.54 4.93
CA LYS A 310 -27.30 -14.92 5.16
C LYS A 310 -27.89 -15.90 4.14
N LYS A 311 -27.08 -16.87 3.71
CA LYS A 311 -27.50 -17.97 2.82
C LYS A 311 -28.54 -18.84 3.55
N LYS A 312 -29.57 -19.33 2.85
CA LYS A 312 -30.53 -20.30 3.41
C LYS A 312 -29.97 -21.72 3.28
N GLY A 313 -30.11 -22.52 4.33
CA GLY A 313 -29.51 -23.87 4.42
C GLY A 313 -28.27 -23.88 5.31
N ASP A 314 -27.34 -24.78 5.03
CA ASP A 314 -26.13 -24.96 5.82
C ASP A 314 -25.26 -23.69 5.87
N GLN A 315 -24.79 -23.34 7.07
CA GLN A 315 -23.91 -22.19 7.31
C GLN A 315 -22.42 -22.57 7.26
N LEU A 316 -22.10 -23.78 6.80
CA LEU A 316 -20.75 -24.34 6.73
C LEU A 316 -20.55 -24.98 5.35
N VAL A 317 -19.40 -24.75 4.72
CA VAL A 317 -18.98 -25.47 3.51
C VAL A 317 -17.83 -26.41 3.86
N PRO A 318 -17.95 -27.74 3.64
CA PRO A 318 -16.85 -28.67 3.90
C PRO A 318 -15.68 -28.41 2.94
N VAL A 319 -14.45 -28.64 3.42
CA VAL A 319 -13.24 -28.67 2.59
C VAL A 319 -12.82 -30.14 2.46
N PRO A 320 -13.04 -30.79 1.30
CA PRO A 320 -12.67 -32.19 1.11
C PRO A 320 -11.17 -32.44 1.35
N GLU A 321 -10.83 -33.60 1.93
CA GLU A 321 -9.45 -34.06 1.99
C GLU A 321 -8.81 -34.11 0.59
N GLY A 322 -7.57 -33.62 0.47
CA GLY A 322 -6.88 -33.47 -0.82
C GLY A 322 -7.20 -32.19 -1.60
N SER A 323 -8.08 -31.30 -1.10
CA SER A 323 -8.32 -29.98 -1.70
C SER A 323 -7.06 -29.10 -1.66
N SER A 324 -6.80 -28.34 -2.72
CA SER A 324 -5.67 -27.40 -2.78
C SER A 324 -5.99 -26.02 -2.19
N LEU A 325 -4.96 -25.21 -1.92
CA LEU A 325 -5.15 -23.81 -1.53
C LEU A 325 -5.82 -23.00 -2.65
N TYR A 326 -5.66 -23.39 -3.92
CA TYR A 326 -6.41 -22.81 -5.04
C TYR A 326 -7.91 -23.09 -4.91
N ASP A 327 -8.32 -24.30 -4.54
CA ASP A 327 -9.74 -24.65 -4.40
C ASP A 327 -10.42 -23.89 -3.25
N LEU A 328 -9.72 -23.74 -2.12
CA LEU A 328 -10.16 -22.88 -1.02
C LEU A 328 -10.34 -21.41 -1.45
N VAL A 329 -9.42 -20.90 -2.27
CA VAL A 329 -9.49 -19.52 -2.78
C VAL A 329 -10.60 -19.36 -3.82
N GLN A 330 -10.78 -20.33 -4.73
CA GLN A 330 -11.87 -20.36 -5.69
C GLN A 330 -13.24 -20.47 -5.01
N MET A 331 -13.37 -21.24 -3.92
CA MET A 331 -14.58 -21.30 -3.11
C MET A 331 -15.00 -19.89 -2.64
N GLY A 332 -14.06 -19.09 -2.13
CA GLY A 332 -14.33 -17.72 -1.69
C GLY A 332 -14.43 -16.66 -2.80
N ILE A 333 -14.00 -16.95 -4.03
CA ILE A 333 -14.20 -16.07 -5.20
C ILE A 333 -15.56 -16.33 -5.87
N ASN A 334 -16.02 -17.58 -5.86
CA ASN A 334 -17.25 -18.02 -6.52
C ASN A 334 -18.48 -17.99 -5.60
N ASP A 335 -18.29 -18.05 -4.27
CA ASP A 335 -19.33 -17.79 -3.28
C ASP A 335 -18.93 -16.67 -2.32
N THR A 336 -19.50 -15.48 -2.54
CA THR A 336 -19.34 -14.29 -1.69
C THR A 336 -19.73 -14.51 -0.23
N HIS A 337 -20.59 -15.50 0.09
CA HIS A 337 -20.87 -15.89 1.48
C HIS A 337 -19.68 -16.60 2.14
N ALA A 338 -18.88 -17.33 1.36
CA ALA A 338 -17.69 -18.06 1.81
C ALA A 338 -16.45 -17.17 1.86
N ALA A 339 -16.40 -16.08 1.10
CA ALA A 339 -15.23 -15.21 0.91
C ALA A 339 -14.48 -14.87 2.22
N VAL A 340 -15.19 -14.43 3.26
CA VAL A 340 -14.57 -14.02 4.54
C VAL A 340 -14.04 -15.23 5.32
N GLY A 341 -14.82 -16.31 5.39
CA GLY A 341 -14.37 -17.57 6.00
C GLY A 341 -13.16 -18.16 5.29
N ALA A 342 -13.17 -18.15 3.95
CA ALA A 342 -12.11 -18.66 3.09
C ALA A 342 -10.80 -17.87 3.25
N ILE A 343 -10.84 -16.53 3.29
CA ILE A 343 -9.61 -15.74 3.48
C ILE A 343 -9.06 -15.82 4.91
N VAL A 344 -9.92 -15.99 5.92
CA VAL A 344 -9.51 -16.23 7.31
C VAL A 344 -8.96 -17.66 7.51
N ARG A 345 -9.49 -18.67 6.79
CA ARG A 345 -8.88 -20.02 6.69
C ARG A 345 -7.52 -19.93 6.00
N LEU A 346 -7.43 -19.27 4.84
CA LEU A 346 -6.21 -19.09 4.07
C LEU A 346 -5.08 -18.47 4.89
N ARG A 347 -5.37 -17.48 5.75
CA ARG A 347 -4.36 -16.92 6.68
C ARG A 347 -3.71 -17.97 7.58
N LYS A 348 -4.48 -18.98 8.01
CA LYS A 348 -3.99 -20.10 8.83
C LYS A 348 -3.21 -21.10 7.97
N GLU A 349 -3.75 -21.49 6.80
CA GLU A 349 -3.07 -22.39 5.85
C GLU A 349 -1.69 -21.86 5.43
N LEU A 350 -1.60 -20.57 5.08
CA LEU A 350 -0.35 -19.89 4.75
C LEU A 350 0.63 -19.76 5.93
N SER A 351 0.22 -20.13 7.16
CA SER A 351 1.15 -20.31 8.28
C SER A 351 1.71 -21.73 8.42
N LEU A 352 1.12 -22.70 7.74
CA LEU A 352 1.46 -24.12 7.81
C LEU A 352 2.28 -24.59 6.59
N VAL A 353 2.22 -23.87 5.46
CA VAL A 353 3.12 -24.05 4.31
C VAL A 353 4.58 -23.89 4.74
N LYS A 354 5.43 -24.84 4.35
CA LYS A 354 6.88 -24.87 4.68
C LYS A 354 7.78 -25.15 3.47
N ASP A 355 7.17 -25.61 2.39
CA ASP A 355 7.79 -26.11 1.16
C ASP A 355 8.36 -24.96 0.31
N VAL A 356 7.77 -23.77 0.44
CA VAL A 356 8.21 -22.51 -0.15
C VAL A 356 8.20 -21.40 0.90
N PRO A 357 9.09 -20.39 0.83
CA PRO A 357 9.03 -19.25 1.73
C PRO A 357 7.75 -18.43 1.50
N VAL A 358 7.03 -18.11 2.59
CA VAL A 358 5.79 -17.32 2.54
C VAL A 358 6.03 -15.92 3.08
N LEU A 359 5.69 -14.90 2.30
CA LEU A 359 5.81 -13.49 2.68
C LEU A 359 4.45 -12.77 2.63
N PHE A 360 4.05 -12.18 3.76
CA PHE A 360 2.89 -11.28 3.84
C PHE A 360 3.36 -9.83 3.67
N ALA A 361 2.90 -9.14 2.63
CA ALA A 361 3.33 -7.79 2.28
C ALA A 361 2.13 -6.83 2.18
N ILE A 362 2.04 -5.83 3.06
CA ILE A 362 0.85 -4.96 3.17
C ILE A 362 1.26 -3.48 3.13
N ASP A 363 0.87 -2.74 2.10
CA ASP A 363 0.98 -1.27 2.12
C ASP A 363 -0.21 -0.62 2.83
N GLN A 364 -0.01 0.59 3.34
CA GLN A 364 -0.99 1.37 4.10
C GLN A 364 -1.44 0.66 5.40
N TYR A 365 -0.60 -0.23 5.93
CA TYR A 365 -0.82 -1.08 7.11
C TYR A 365 -1.24 -0.29 8.37
N ASN A 366 -0.86 0.99 8.46
CA ASN A 366 -1.32 1.91 9.51
C ASN A 366 -2.86 2.04 9.60
N ASN A 367 -3.59 1.84 8.50
CA ASN A 367 -5.06 1.90 8.48
C ASN A 367 -5.71 0.78 9.33
N TRP A 368 -4.97 -0.28 9.65
CA TRP A 368 -5.46 -1.39 10.49
C TRP A 368 -5.36 -1.10 12.01
N PHE A 369 -4.74 0.01 12.40
CA PHE A 369 -4.53 0.44 13.79
C PHE A 369 -5.37 1.65 14.20
N THR A 370 -6.45 1.92 13.47
CA THR A 370 -7.37 3.03 13.71
C THR A 370 -8.82 2.61 13.44
N PHE A 371 -9.75 3.56 13.47
CA PHE A 371 -11.14 3.35 13.10
C PHE A 371 -11.33 3.20 11.59
N SER A 372 -12.27 2.34 11.21
CA SER A 372 -12.73 2.13 9.84
C SER A 372 -13.77 3.18 9.42
N GLU A 373 -14.19 3.15 8.15
CA GLU A 373 -15.35 3.94 7.67
C GLU A 373 -16.69 3.37 8.16
N TYR A 374 -16.68 2.17 8.75
CA TYR A 374 -17.87 1.47 9.22
C TYR A 374 -18.29 1.95 10.62
N GLU A 375 -19.60 2.08 10.82
CA GLU A 375 -20.18 2.45 12.11
C GLU A 375 -21.27 1.46 12.55
N GLU A 376 -21.31 1.14 13.84
CA GLU A 376 -22.36 0.36 14.46
C GLU A 376 -23.42 1.30 15.08
N PRO A 377 -24.70 1.26 14.67
CA PRO A 377 -25.74 2.07 15.29
C PRO A 377 -26.01 1.60 16.73
N ILE A 378 -25.76 2.44 17.73
CA ILE A 378 -26.15 2.20 19.13
C ILE A 378 -27.59 2.68 19.36
N THR A 379 -27.97 3.80 18.76
CA THR A 379 -29.33 4.36 18.83
C THR A 379 -29.74 4.96 17.49
N MET A 380 -31.01 5.33 17.34
CA MET A 380 -31.53 6.07 16.16
C MET A 380 -30.81 7.41 15.87
N ARG A 381 -29.94 7.91 16.76
CA ARG A 381 -29.20 9.18 16.60
C ARG A 381 -27.70 9.08 16.88
N ALA A 382 -27.16 7.90 17.17
CA ALA A 382 -25.75 7.74 17.52
C ALA A 382 -25.19 6.40 17.05
N SER A 383 -24.11 6.48 16.28
CA SER A 383 -23.29 5.34 15.87
C SER A 383 -21.96 5.30 16.63
N ARG A 384 -21.36 4.11 16.72
CA ARG A 384 -20.01 3.87 17.20
C ARG A 384 -19.09 3.61 16.00
N PRO A 385 -17.98 4.33 15.81
CA PRO A 385 -17.00 3.96 14.78
C PRO A 385 -16.39 2.60 15.12
N ILE A 386 -16.40 1.68 14.17
CA ILE A 386 -15.86 0.32 14.33
C ILE A 386 -14.35 0.38 14.17
N HIS A 387 -13.59 -0.10 15.16
CA HIS A 387 -12.13 -0.13 15.06
C HIS A 387 -11.69 -1.21 14.07
N ALA A 388 -10.68 -0.95 13.22
CA ALA A 388 -10.30 -1.88 12.15
C ALA A 388 -9.97 -3.31 12.66
N ARG A 389 -9.40 -3.44 13.87
CA ARG A 389 -9.19 -4.73 14.57
C ARG A 389 -10.45 -5.60 14.77
N GLU A 390 -11.65 -5.00 14.71
CA GLU A 390 -12.94 -5.68 14.86
C GLU A 390 -13.44 -6.27 13.54
N LEU A 391 -12.81 -5.94 12.40
CA LEU A 391 -13.13 -6.52 11.10
C LEU A 391 -12.40 -7.87 10.96
N ALA A 392 -13.08 -8.95 10.58
CA ALA A 392 -12.54 -10.31 10.63
C ALA A 392 -11.27 -10.50 9.77
N MET A 393 -11.26 -9.95 8.55
CA MET A 393 -10.07 -9.98 7.68
C MET A 393 -8.88 -9.27 8.33
N VAL A 394 -9.09 -8.05 8.83
CA VAL A 394 -8.04 -7.27 9.47
C VAL A 394 -7.58 -7.95 10.76
N ASN A 395 -8.50 -8.51 11.55
CA ASN A 395 -8.18 -9.26 12.77
C ASN A 395 -7.20 -10.41 12.48
N ALA A 396 -7.48 -11.22 11.46
CA ALA A 396 -6.65 -12.37 11.07
C ALA A 396 -5.26 -11.97 10.51
N PHE A 397 -5.18 -10.90 9.69
CA PHE A 397 -3.93 -10.50 9.04
C PHE A 397 -3.11 -9.45 9.79
N ARG A 398 -3.67 -8.74 10.78
CA ARG A 398 -2.99 -7.61 11.45
C ARG A 398 -1.86 -8.03 12.37
N SER A 399 -1.97 -9.17 13.06
CA SER A 399 -0.99 -9.61 14.04
C SER A 399 0.36 -9.94 13.39
N MET A 400 1.43 -9.31 13.88
CA MET A 400 2.83 -9.66 13.60
C MET A 400 3.44 -10.56 14.71
N MET A 401 2.62 -11.10 15.63
CA MET A 401 3.11 -11.99 16.70
C MET A 401 3.25 -13.46 16.25
N HIS A 402 3.02 -13.75 14.97
CA HIS A 402 3.20 -15.07 14.37
C HIS A 402 4.60 -15.19 13.74
N ASP A 403 5.16 -16.40 13.71
CA ASP A 403 6.52 -16.69 13.22
C ASP A 403 6.69 -16.64 11.67
N ASN A 404 5.72 -16.04 10.97
CA ASN A 404 5.75 -15.85 9.53
C ASN A 404 6.60 -14.63 9.14
N MET A 405 7.12 -14.61 7.90
CA MET A 405 7.70 -13.39 7.34
C MET A 405 6.59 -12.40 6.98
N MET A 406 6.63 -11.21 7.57
CA MET A 406 5.56 -10.23 7.41
C MET A 406 6.12 -8.80 7.39
N ILE A 407 5.71 -8.01 6.39
CA ILE A 407 6.11 -6.63 6.23
C ILE A 407 4.91 -5.72 5.99
N GLY A 408 4.76 -4.72 6.86
CA GLY A 408 3.72 -3.69 6.77
C GLY A 408 4.33 -2.32 6.50
N ALA A 409 3.99 -1.67 5.38
CA ALA A 409 4.39 -0.29 5.13
C ALA A 409 3.33 0.70 5.64
N PHE A 410 3.78 1.71 6.38
CA PHE A 410 2.93 2.83 6.81
C PHE A 410 2.78 3.85 5.69
N SER A 411 1.56 4.33 5.44
CA SER A 411 1.29 5.42 4.50
C SER A 411 0.72 6.63 5.24
N HIS A 412 1.62 7.52 5.71
CA HIS A 412 1.24 8.81 6.33
C HIS A 412 0.56 9.79 5.37
N SER A 413 0.43 9.43 4.08
CA SER A 413 -0.45 10.10 3.12
C SER A 413 -1.94 9.78 3.36
N THR A 414 -2.25 8.74 4.14
CA THR A 414 -3.61 8.43 4.60
C THR A 414 -3.89 9.15 5.92
N ALA A 415 -5.11 9.65 6.11
CA ALA A 415 -5.51 10.54 7.22
C ALA A 415 -5.67 9.84 8.59
N VAL A 416 -4.80 8.88 8.89
CA VAL A 416 -4.82 8.04 10.10
C VAL A 416 -4.24 8.75 11.34
N GLY A 417 -3.46 9.81 11.13
CA GLY A 417 -2.75 10.52 12.21
C GLY A 417 -1.53 9.76 12.73
N LYS A 418 -0.87 10.31 13.75
CA LYS A 418 0.37 9.74 14.32
C LYS A 418 0.07 8.62 15.30
N LEU A 419 0.21 7.37 14.84
CA LEU A 419 0.12 6.18 15.67
C LEU A 419 1.23 6.15 16.75
N ARG A 420 0.97 5.42 17.84
CA ARG A 420 1.93 5.17 18.94
C ARG A 420 3.18 4.43 18.41
N GLN A 421 4.31 4.57 19.11
CA GLN A 421 5.57 3.88 18.77
C GLN A 421 5.43 2.35 18.93
N PHE A 422 4.96 1.92 20.10
CA PHE A 422 4.53 0.54 20.33
C PHE A 422 3.09 0.39 19.84
N LEU A 423 2.88 -0.57 18.94
CA LEU A 423 1.57 -0.95 18.42
C LEU A 423 1.11 -2.21 19.16
N PRO A 424 -0.19 -2.42 19.39
CA PRO A 424 -0.66 -3.73 19.87
C PRO A 424 -0.40 -4.78 18.79
N ASP A 425 -0.08 -6.00 19.20
CA ASP A 425 0.05 -7.18 18.33
C ASP A 425 1.18 -7.09 17.29
N VAL A 426 2.23 -6.31 17.59
CA VAL A 426 3.44 -6.12 16.77
C VAL A 426 4.69 -6.15 17.67
N PRO A 427 5.80 -6.84 17.28
CA PRO A 427 7.04 -6.83 18.05
C PRO A 427 7.62 -5.41 18.23
N ALA A 428 8.14 -5.13 19.42
CA ALA A 428 8.55 -3.79 19.83
C ALA A 428 9.67 -3.16 18.97
N ASP A 429 10.49 -4.00 18.34
CA ASP A 429 11.63 -3.64 17.50
C ASP A 429 11.37 -3.81 15.99
N ALA A 430 10.17 -4.26 15.58
CA ALA A 430 9.82 -4.48 14.17
C ALA A 430 9.85 -3.18 13.34
N ARG A 431 9.73 -2.01 13.97
CA ARG A 431 9.67 -0.72 13.26
C ARG A 431 11.03 -0.31 12.70
N VAL A 432 11.13 -0.25 11.38
CA VAL A 432 12.30 0.21 10.62
C VAL A 432 11.95 1.53 9.94
N ASN A 433 12.71 2.60 10.21
CA ASN A 433 12.48 3.92 9.63
C ASN A 433 13.19 4.07 8.28
N LEU A 434 12.41 4.18 7.19
CA LEU A 434 12.91 4.49 5.86
C LEU A 434 13.27 5.99 5.76
N PRO A 435 14.55 6.36 5.55
CA PRO A 435 14.94 7.76 5.39
C PRO A 435 14.39 8.36 4.10
N ARG A 436 14.32 9.69 4.05
CA ARG A 436 14.24 10.46 2.80
C ARG A 436 15.53 10.27 1.97
N TYR A 437 15.64 10.86 0.79
CA TYR A 437 16.87 10.72 -0.01
C TYR A 437 18.07 11.31 0.74
N THR A 438 19.21 10.63 0.69
CA THR A 438 20.50 11.20 1.07
C THR A 438 20.98 12.21 0.03
N LEU A 439 22.07 12.93 0.31
CA LEU A 439 22.64 13.90 -0.64
C LEU A 439 23.16 13.22 -1.92
N ASP A 440 23.73 12.00 -1.84
CA ASP A 440 24.16 11.23 -3.01
C ASP A 440 22.99 10.62 -3.79
N GLU A 441 21.94 10.14 -3.09
CA GLU A 441 20.69 9.69 -3.74
C GLU A 441 20.02 10.88 -4.45
N ALA A 442 19.94 12.04 -3.81
CA ALA A 442 19.39 13.27 -4.38
C ALA A 442 20.16 13.75 -5.62
N ALA A 443 21.49 13.70 -5.59
CA ALA A 443 22.32 14.00 -6.77
C ALA A 443 21.97 13.07 -7.95
N THR A 444 21.80 11.77 -7.68
CA THR A 444 21.43 10.79 -8.72
C THR A 444 20.03 11.03 -9.27
N VAL A 445 19.06 11.32 -8.39
CA VAL A 445 17.67 11.65 -8.77
C VAL A 445 17.63 12.92 -9.65
N SER A 446 18.42 13.94 -9.32
CA SER A 446 18.49 15.15 -10.15
C SER A 446 19.21 14.90 -11.48
N HIS A 447 20.28 14.10 -11.53
CA HIS A 447 20.87 13.65 -12.80
C HIS A 447 19.85 12.86 -13.66
N TYR A 448 19.02 12.00 -13.04
CA TYR A 448 17.93 11.31 -13.73
C TYR A 448 16.91 12.30 -14.29
N TYR A 449 16.47 13.30 -13.51
CA TYR A 449 15.54 14.32 -14.02
C TYR A 449 16.12 15.19 -15.15
N VAL A 450 17.43 15.44 -15.18
CA VAL A 450 18.12 16.06 -16.33
C VAL A 450 18.12 15.15 -17.56
N ARG A 451 18.38 13.85 -17.37
CA ARG A 451 18.32 12.83 -18.44
C ARG A 451 16.89 12.70 -19.01
N GLN A 452 15.88 12.83 -18.15
CA GLN A 452 14.46 12.76 -18.52
C GLN A 452 13.83 14.10 -18.91
N ARG A 453 14.66 15.14 -19.09
CA ARG A 453 14.25 16.49 -19.52
C ARG A 453 13.13 17.08 -18.64
N LEU A 454 13.15 16.75 -17.35
CA LEU A 454 12.37 17.38 -16.27
C LEU A 454 13.13 18.56 -15.64
N ILE A 455 14.43 18.64 -15.84
CA ILE A 455 15.29 19.80 -15.54
C ILE A 455 15.93 20.25 -16.85
N ASN A 456 16.03 21.57 -17.10
CA ASN A 456 16.80 22.07 -18.25
C ASN A 456 18.29 21.78 -18.05
N ARG A 457 18.97 21.24 -19.07
CA ARG A 457 20.41 20.92 -19.03
C ARG A 457 21.28 22.16 -18.81
N GLU A 458 20.85 23.32 -19.29
CA GLU A 458 21.59 24.59 -19.17
C GLU A 458 21.48 25.18 -17.75
N ALA A 459 20.34 24.96 -17.08
CA ALA A 459 20.06 25.39 -15.71
C ALA A 459 20.60 24.44 -14.63
N PHE A 460 21.04 23.25 -15.03
CA PHE A 460 21.52 22.23 -14.11
C PHE A 460 22.93 22.54 -13.61
N SER A 461 23.05 22.75 -12.30
CA SER A 461 24.32 23.04 -11.64
C SER A 461 24.39 22.35 -10.27
N GLU A 462 25.61 22.21 -9.76
CA GLU A 462 25.89 21.74 -8.41
C GLU A 462 25.22 22.57 -7.30
N GLU A 463 24.72 23.77 -7.60
CA GLU A 463 23.90 24.56 -6.68
C GLU A 463 22.40 24.36 -6.88
N SER A 464 21.90 24.34 -8.12
CA SER A 464 20.45 24.34 -8.37
C SER A 464 19.77 23.06 -7.85
N TRP A 465 20.41 21.89 -8.02
CA TRP A 465 19.88 20.65 -7.43
C TRP A 465 20.00 20.61 -5.90
N LYS A 466 21.07 21.18 -5.32
CA LYS A 466 21.22 21.25 -3.86
C LYS A 466 20.19 22.18 -3.22
N LYS A 467 19.85 23.29 -3.88
CA LYS A 467 18.76 24.19 -3.45
C LYS A 467 17.44 23.42 -3.36
N ILE A 468 17.08 22.60 -4.36
CA ILE A 468 15.93 21.68 -4.27
C ILE A 468 16.06 20.67 -3.13
N TYR A 469 17.22 20.02 -2.97
CA TYR A 469 17.44 19.03 -1.91
C TYR A 469 17.20 19.62 -0.52
N TYR A 470 17.71 20.83 -0.25
CA TYR A 470 17.50 21.51 1.04
C TYR A 470 16.07 22.01 1.24
N ILE A 471 15.42 22.57 0.21
CA ILE A 471 14.01 23.03 0.28
C ILE A 471 13.05 21.86 0.56
N SER A 472 13.22 20.76 -0.17
CA SER A 472 12.43 19.53 0.01
C SER A 472 12.87 18.68 1.22
N ASN A 473 14.03 18.98 1.82
CA ASN A 473 14.73 18.13 2.78
C ASN A 473 14.71 16.65 2.34
N GLY A 474 15.14 16.39 1.10
CA GLY A 474 15.21 15.05 0.49
C GLY A 474 13.89 14.33 0.19
N ASN A 475 12.73 15.02 0.21
CA ASN A 475 11.45 14.39 -0.11
C ASN A 475 11.33 14.09 -1.62
N GLY A 476 11.20 12.82 -2.01
CA GLY A 476 11.15 12.44 -3.42
C GLY A 476 10.00 13.09 -4.21
N ALA A 477 8.82 13.27 -3.61
CA ALA A 477 7.68 13.89 -4.31
C ALA A 477 7.84 15.41 -4.44
N GLU A 478 8.41 16.08 -3.43
CA GLU A 478 8.70 17.52 -3.50
C GLU A 478 9.89 17.78 -4.44
N MET A 479 10.95 16.96 -4.39
CA MET A 479 12.07 17.03 -5.34
C MET A 479 11.59 16.89 -6.79
N ARG A 480 10.67 15.95 -7.07
CA ARG A 480 10.08 15.75 -8.40
C ARG A 480 9.27 16.97 -8.84
N GLY A 481 8.36 17.47 -7.98
CA GLY A 481 7.51 18.62 -8.29
C GLY A 481 8.26 19.96 -8.37
N LEU A 482 9.41 20.10 -7.70
CA LEU A 482 10.26 21.28 -7.77
C LEU A 482 11.26 21.23 -8.94
N ALA A 483 11.60 20.06 -9.47
CA ALA A 483 12.62 19.90 -10.51
C ALA A 483 12.39 20.77 -11.77
N PRO A 484 11.17 20.89 -12.31
CA PRO A 484 10.88 21.78 -13.45
C PRO A 484 11.01 23.28 -13.16
N LEU A 485 11.27 23.68 -11.90
CA LEU A 485 11.48 25.07 -11.50
C LEU A 485 12.97 25.46 -11.50
N ILE A 486 13.88 24.55 -11.88
CA ILE A 486 15.28 24.88 -12.18
C ILE A 486 15.34 25.53 -13.57
N GLN A 487 15.63 26.83 -13.57
CA GLN A 487 15.84 27.72 -14.72
C GLN A 487 17.24 28.35 -14.64
#